data_AF-A0A662QVW4-F1
#
_entry.id   AF-A0A662QVW4-F1
#
_cell.length_a   1.000
_cell.length_b   1.000
_cell.length_c   1.000
_cell.angle_alpha   90.00
_cell.angle_beta   90.00
_cell.angle_gamma   90.00
#
_symmetry.space_group_name_H-M   'P 1'
#
loop_
_entity.id
_entity.type
_entity.pdbx_description
1 polymer ?
#
loop_
_entity_poly.entity_id
_entity_poly.type
_entity_poly.pdbx_seq_one_letter_code
_entity_poly.pdbx_strand_id
1 'polypeptide(L)' 'MKTIKSKSKLLRFEKNNIPKKRDHGLSQAVCRICGKKGMGVIRKYNLNYCRRCFREYAKSAGFKKYN' A
#
# COMPACT_ATOMS: atom_id res chain seq x y z
N MET A 1 -0.10 -23.05 -10.03
CA MET A 1 -0.87 -21.94 -10.64
C MET A 1 -2.09 -22.54 -11.33
N LYS A 2 -3.32 -22.16 -10.95
CA LYS A 2 -4.53 -22.75 -11.54
C LYS A 2 -4.67 -22.23 -12.98
N THR A 3 -4.35 -23.07 -13.97
CA THR A 3 -4.60 -22.77 -15.38
C THR A 3 -6.11 -22.83 -15.63
N ILE A 4 -6.72 -21.67 -15.84
CA ILE A 4 -8.16 -21.58 -16.11
C ILE A 4 -8.39 -22.07 -17.54
N LYS A 5 -8.98 -23.27 -17.67
CA LYS A 5 -9.11 -23.98 -18.95
C LYS A 5 -10.18 -23.45 -19.91
N SER A 6 -11.11 -22.57 -19.47
CA SER A 6 -12.19 -22.05 -20.32
C SER A 6 -12.45 -20.55 -20.13
N LYS A 7 -12.79 -19.86 -21.23
CA LYS A 7 -13.09 -18.41 -21.26
C LYS A 7 -14.23 -18.02 -20.30
N SER A 8 -15.28 -18.83 -20.22
CA SER A 8 -16.41 -18.62 -19.30
C SER A 8 -15.99 -18.67 -17.82
N LYS A 9 -15.08 -19.57 -17.46
CA LYS A 9 -14.53 -19.67 -16.10
C LYS A 9 -13.61 -18.50 -15.78
N LEU A 10 -12.87 -17.98 -16.76
CA LEU A 10 -12.02 -16.80 -16.61
C LEU A 10 -12.86 -15.54 -16.33
N LEU A 11 -13.89 -15.29 -17.13
CA LEU A 11 -14.80 -14.15 -16.94
C LEU A 11 -15.50 -14.17 -15.57
N ARG A 12 -15.93 -15.36 -15.13
CA ARG A 12 -16.51 -15.53 -13.78
C ARG A 12 -15.49 -15.27 -12.68
N PHE A 13 -14.23 -15.69 -12.87
CA PHE A 13 -13.15 -15.43 -11.92
C PHE A 13 -12.87 -13.93 -11.79
N GLU A 14 -12.71 -13.24 -12.93
CA GLU A 14 -12.44 -11.81 -12.98
C GLU A 14 -13.51 -10.97 -12.26
N LYS A 15 -14.79 -11.30 -12.49
CA LYS A 15 -15.92 -10.59 -11.88
C LYS A 15 -15.96 -10.69 -10.35
N ASN A 16 -15.60 -11.84 -9.78
CA ASN A 16 -15.89 -12.12 -8.36
C ASN A 16 -14.64 -12.17 -7.47
N ASN A 17 -13.47 -12.50 -8.01
CA ASN A 17 -12.26 -12.74 -7.21
C ASN A 17 -11.22 -11.61 -7.32
N ILE A 18 -11.26 -10.81 -8.38
CA ILE A 18 -10.29 -9.74 -8.54
C ILE A 18 -10.70 -8.57 -7.62
N PRO A 19 -9.77 -8.04 -6.81
CA PRO A 19 -10.06 -6.87 -5.99
C PRO A 19 -10.39 -5.68 -6.89
N LYS A 20 -11.54 -5.03 -6.62
CA LYS A 20 -11.96 -3.82 -7.32
C LYS A 20 -10.90 -2.71 -7.14
N LYS A 21 -10.53 -2.03 -8.22
CA LYS A 21 -9.70 -0.82 -8.15
C LYS A 21 -10.44 0.26 -7.36
N ARG A 22 -9.75 0.93 -6.44
CA ARG A 22 -10.27 2.00 -5.60
C ARG A 22 -9.31 3.18 -5.66
N ASP A 23 -9.83 4.40 -5.67
CA ASP A 23 -8.99 5.60 -5.70
C ASP A 23 -8.63 6.09 -4.28
N HIS A 24 -9.47 5.73 -3.31
CA HIS A 24 -9.35 6.16 -1.92
C HIS A 24 -9.45 4.99 -0.94
N GLY A 25 -9.18 5.29 0.33
CA GLY A 25 -9.23 4.34 1.43
C GLY A 25 -7.86 3.94 1.96
N LEU A 26 -7.87 3.14 3.03
CA LEU A 26 -6.67 2.76 3.76
C LEU A 26 -5.68 1.98 2.88
N SER A 27 -6.18 1.01 2.11
CA SER A 27 -5.35 0.14 1.26
C SER A 27 -4.60 0.87 0.14
N GLN A 28 -4.98 2.11 -0.18
CA GLN A 28 -4.28 2.96 -1.15
C GLN A 28 -3.01 3.59 -0.58
N ALA A 29 -2.92 3.73 0.76
CA ALA A 29 -1.72 4.22 1.39
C ALA A 29 -0.66 3.12 1.36
N VAL A 30 0.46 3.34 0.67
CA VAL A 30 1.55 2.35 0.57
C VAL A 30 2.84 3.00 1.04
N CYS A 31 3.56 2.30 1.94
CA CYS A 31 4.88 2.73 2.34
C CYS A 31 5.88 2.57 1.19
N ARG A 32 6.65 3.62 0.89
CA ARG A 32 7.70 3.59 -0.15
C ARG A 32 8.87 2.66 0.15
N ILE A 33 9.19 2.40 1.42
CA ILE A 33 10.33 1.57 1.83
C ILE A 33 9.92 0.11 1.95
N CYS A 34 8.95 -0.19 2.80
CA CYS A 34 8.60 -1.58 3.13
C CYS A 34 7.44 -2.14 2.30
N GLY A 35 6.81 -1.34 1.42
CA GLY A 35 5.67 -1.78 0.61
C GLY A 35 4.39 -2.09 1.41
N LYS A 36 4.40 -1.92 2.74
CA LYS A 36 3.24 -2.18 3.59
C LYS A 36 2.10 -1.23 3.21
N LYS A 37 0.92 -1.82 2.95
CA LYS A 37 -0.30 -1.08 2.64
C LYS A 37 -1.10 -0.80 3.91
N GLY A 38 -1.70 0.37 3.98
CA GLY A 38 -2.68 0.73 4.99
C GLY A 38 -2.11 1.26 6.30
N MET A 39 -2.22 0.44 7.36
CA MET A 39 -2.15 0.94 8.74
C MET A 39 -0.81 1.59 9.07
N GLY A 40 -0.89 2.83 9.58
CA GLY A 40 0.26 3.57 10.07
C GLY A 40 1.17 4.14 8.97
N VAL A 41 0.66 4.31 7.75
CA VAL A 41 1.34 5.06 6.68
C VAL A 41 1.03 6.55 6.85
N ILE A 42 2.09 7.35 7.01
CA ILE A 42 2.06 8.81 7.10
C ILE A 42 2.00 9.37 5.67
N ARG A 43 0.86 9.94 5.31
CA ARG A 43 0.63 10.57 3.98
C ARG A 43 0.87 12.08 3.98
N LYS A 44 0.99 12.69 5.16
CA LYS A 44 1.23 14.14 5.29
C LYS A 44 2.53 14.50 4.58
N TYR A 45 2.55 15.65 3.91
CA TYR A 45 3.70 16.15 3.16
C TYR A 45 4.20 15.20 2.06
N ASN A 46 3.32 14.34 1.52
CA ASN A 46 3.65 13.38 0.46
C ASN A 46 4.81 12.42 0.80
N LEU A 47 5.03 12.16 2.10
CA LEU A 47 6.08 11.26 2.59
C LEU A 47 5.81 9.79 2.22
N ASN A 48 4.57 9.33 2.45
CA ASN A 48 4.14 7.95 2.20
C ASN A 48 5.09 6.92 2.86
N TYR A 49 5.40 7.12 4.14
CA TYR A 49 6.22 6.22 4.94
C TYR A 49 5.42 5.57 6.06
N CYS A 50 5.71 4.30 6.36
CA CYS A 50 5.18 3.63 7.54
C CYS A 50 5.79 4.23 8.82
N ARG A 51 5.07 4.25 9.94
CA ARG A 51 5.57 4.81 11.22
C ARG A 51 6.91 4.23 11.71
N ARG A 52 7.22 2.97 11.35
CA ARG A 52 8.50 2.31 11.69
C ARG A 52 9.62 2.87 10.80
N CYS A 53 9.39 2.79 9.50
CA CYS A 53 10.25 3.29 8.43
C CYS A 53 10.58 4.79 8.59
N PHE A 54 9.58 5.59 8.98
CA PHE A 54 9.75 7.01 9.20
C PHE A 54 10.72 7.30 10.35
N ARG A 55 10.77 6.49 11.41
CA ARG A 55 11.70 6.72 12.54
C ARG A 55 13.16 6.54 12.13
N GLU A 56 13.43 5.60 11.22
CA GLU A 56 14.76 5.37 10.66
C GLU A 56 15.14 6.50 9.70
N TYR A 57 14.22 6.87 8.80
CA TYR A 57 14.44 7.92 7.80
C TYR A 57 14.45 9.35 8.38
N ALA A 58 13.77 9.59 9.51
CA ALA A 58 13.62 10.92 10.11
C ALA A 58 14.97 11.60 10.36
N LYS A 59 15.98 10.85 10.81
CA LYS A 59 17.32 11.39 11.09
C LYS A 59 18.01 11.88 9.82
N SER A 60 17.98 11.09 8.74
CA SER A 60 18.64 11.47 7.48
C SER A 60 17.87 12.57 6.73
N ALA A 61 16.55 12.65 6.92
CA ALA A 61 15.73 13.73 6.40
C ALA A 61 15.84 15.05 7.18
N GLY A 62 16.63 15.08 8.26
CA GLY A 62 16.86 16.30 9.05
C GLY A 62 15.80 16.62 10.10
N PHE A 63 14.88 15.69 10.40
CA PHE A 63 13.95 15.88 11.51
C PHE A 63 14.69 15.80 12.85
N LYS A 64 14.52 16.82 13.69
CA LYS A 64 15.05 16.88 15.05
C LYS A 64 13.91 16.84 16.06
N LYS A 65 14.12 16.14 17.18
CA LYS A 65 13.21 16.15 18.33
C LYS A 65 13.57 17.36 19.18
N TYR A 66 12.68 18.34 19.23
CA TYR A 66 12.88 19.57 20.01
C TYR A 66 12.27 19.49 21.42
N ASN A 67 11.31 18.58 21.64
CA ASN A 67 10.75 18.24 22.95
C ASN A 67 10.45 16.74 23.01
#